data_AF-A0A3M2LVX2-F1
#
_entry.id   AF-A0A3M2LVX2-F1
#
_cell.length_a   1.000
_cell.length_b   1.000
_cell.length_c   1.000
_cell.angle_alpha   90.00
_cell.angle_beta   90.00
_cell.angle_gamma   90.00
#
_symmetry.space_group_name_H-M   'P 1'
#
loop_
_entity.id
_entity.type
_entity.pdbx_description
1 polymer ?
#
loop_
_entity_poly.entity_id
_entity_poly.type
_entity_poly.pdbx_seq_one_letter_code
_entity_poly.pdbx_strand_id
1 'polypeptide(L)'
;MLLPASLAALALASAGAAWLVGDEEALILRSLTAVAALAAVAAAVALRRWDLAAGRQVARERAGRAGLAWKVEERQAELEEAQELIATLEAKVTDKRAELGRLRSEHAALLRRYATAESERAKALEGRRQLALEAAEPAKALPARAADHRTAGGAPTPLTYRQAYEALSHLSRHVARQRAEREALRPAPEPQALQPPPQRTGGFDFFGRTR
;
A
#
# COMPACT_ATOMS: atom_id res chain seq x y z
N MET A 1 -11.37 -40.55 -47.05
CA MET A 1 -11.18 -40.02 -48.43
C MET A 1 -11.63 -40.99 -49.53
N LEU A 2 -12.55 -41.94 -49.24
CA LEU A 2 -12.95 -42.97 -50.21
C LEU A 2 -14.38 -42.79 -50.75
N LEU A 3 -15.26 -42.11 -50.02
CA LEU A 3 -16.67 -41.90 -50.37
C LEU A 3 -16.93 -41.34 -51.79
N PRO A 4 -16.22 -40.30 -52.27
CA PRO A 4 -16.46 -39.78 -53.62
C PRO A 4 -15.88 -40.68 -54.72
N ALA A 5 -14.74 -41.32 -54.47
CA ALA A 5 -14.12 -42.25 -55.40
C ALA A 5 -14.95 -43.54 -55.55
N SER A 6 -15.56 -44.02 -54.46
CA SER A 6 -16.44 -45.18 -54.48
C SER A 6 -17.74 -44.91 -55.24
N LEU A 7 -18.29 -43.69 -55.17
CA LEU A 7 -19.49 -43.33 -55.95
C LEU A 7 -19.18 -43.21 -57.45
N ALA A 8 -18.01 -42.67 -57.81
CA ALA A 8 -17.56 -42.66 -59.20
C ALA A 8 -17.31 -44.08 -59.75
N ALA A 9 -16.68 -44.95 -58.96
CA ALA A 9 -16.48 -46.36 -59.32
C ALA A 9 -17.80 -47.13 -59.41
N LEU A 10 -18.75 -46.87 -58.51
CA LEU A 10 -20.08 -47.49 -58.53
C LEU A 10 -20.90 -47.03 -59.75
N ALA A 11 -20.79 -45.77 -60.17
CA ALA A 11 -21.45 -45.26 -61.37
C ALA A 11 -20.83 -45.81 -62.66
N LEU A 12 -19.50 -45.99 -62.71
CA LEU A 12 -18.82 -46.68 -63.80
C LEU A 12 -19.20 -48.17 -63.85
N ALA A 13 -19.31 -48.82 -62.69
CA ALA A 13 -19.74 -50.22 -62.59
C ALA A 13 -21.21 -50.41 -63.03
N SER A 14 -22.11 -49.48 -62.68
CA SER A 14 -23.52 -49.54 -63.11
C SER A 14 -23.69 -49.24 -64.60
N ALA A 15 -22.87 -48.34 -65.16
CA ALA A 15 -22.81 -48.10 -66.60
C ALA A 15 -22.26 -49.33 -67.36
N GLY A 16 -21.24 -50.01 -66.82
CA GLY A 16 -20.71 -51.26 -67.37
C GLY A 16 -21.73 -52.41 -67.32
N ALA A 17 -22.48 -52.52 -66.22
CA ALA A 17 -23.56 -53.49 -66.08
C ALA A 17 -24.72 -53.26 -67.08
N ALA A 18 -25.04 -51.99 -67.38
CA ALA A 18 -26.05 -51.63 -68.39
C ALA A 18 -25.64 -51.96 -69.84
N TRP A 19 -24.35 -52.22 -70.08
CA TRP A 19 -23.83 -52.64 -71.38
C TRP A 19 -23.92 -54.16 -71.59
N LEU A 20 -24.01 -54.95 -70.50
CA LEU A 20 -24.08 -56.42 -70.52
C LEU A 20 -25.49 -56.99 -70.69
N VAL A 21 -26.54 -56.18 -70.51
CA VAL A 21 -27.95 -56.57 -70.69
C VAL A 21 -28.44 -55.95 -72.00
N GLY A 22 -28.73 -56.78 -73.00
CA GLY A 22 -29.00 -56.37 -74.38
C GLY A 22 -30.50 -56.23 -74.73
N ASP A 23 -30.81 -55.19 -75.51
CA ASP A 23 -31.73 -55.16 -76.66
C ASP A 23 -31.61 -53.77 -77.35
N GLU A 24 -31.96 -53.65 -78.64
CA GLU A 24 -31.74 -52.46 -79.48
C GLU A 24 -32.52 -51.20 -79.01
N GLU A 25 -33.55 -51.34 -78.18
CA GLU A 25 -34.39 -50.24 -77.67
C GLU A 25 -33.88 -49.60 -76.37
N ALA A 26 -32.78 -50.09 -75.79
CA ALA A 26 -32.25 -49.63 -74.50
C ALA A 26 -31.31 -48.39 -74.58
N LEU A 27 -31.28 -47.67 -75.70
CA LEU A 27 -30.35 -46.55 -75.95
C LEU A 27 -30.58 -45.35 -75.00
N ILE A 28 -31.84 -45.05 -74.66
CA ILE A 28 -32.20 -43.92 -73.79
C ILE A 28 -31.73 -44.15 -72.35
N LEU A 29 -31.84 -45.38 -71.86
CA LEU A 29 -31.41 -45.72 -70.51
C LEU A 29 -29.88 -45.68 -70.39
N ARG A 30 -29.16 -46.07 -71.43
CA ARG A 30 -27.68 -46.02 -71.51
C ARG A 30 -27.13 -44.60 -71.58
N SER A 31 -27.78 -43.70 -72.33
CA SER A 31 -27.34 -42.30 -72.37
C SER A 31 -27.55 -41.61 -71.02
N LEU A 32 -28.64 -41.92 -70.33
CA LEU A 32 -28.96 -41.34 -69.02
C LEU A 32 -27.99 -41.83 -67.93
N THR A 33 -27.63 -43.12 -67.91
CA THR A 33 -26.62 -43.64 -66.99
C THR A 33 -25.22 -43.11 -67.29
N ALA A 34 -24.87 -42.93 -68.56
CA ALA A 34 -23.61 -42.29 -68.96
C ALA A 34 -23.52 -40.83 -68.48
N VAL A 35 -24.60 -40.05 -68.63
CA VAL A 35 -24.67 -38.67 -68.13
C VAL A 35 -24.58 -38.64 -66.59
N ALA A 36 -25.25 -39.55 -65.89
CA ALA A 36 -25.17 -39.65 -64.43
C ALA A 36 -23.75 -40.01 -63.94
N ALA A 37 -23.06 -40.93 -64.62
CA ALA A 37 -21.68 -41.26 -64.31
C ALA A 37 -20.72 -40.09 -64.54
N LEU A 38 -20.88 -39.36 -65.65
CA LEU A 38 -20.09 -38.14 -65.93
C LEU A 38 -20.35 -37.06 -64.87
N ALA A 39 -21.60 -36.87 -64.45
CA ALA A 39 -21.95 -35.93 -63.39
C ALA A 39 -21.32 -36.31 -62.04
N ALA A 40 -21.34 -37.60 -61.68
CA ALA A 40 -20.71 -38.10 -60.46
C ALA A 40 -19.19 -37.89 -60.45
N VAL A 41 -18.52 -38.15 -61.58
CA VAL A 41 -17.08 -37.91 -61.74
C VAL A 41 -16.77 -36.40 -61.63
N ALA A 42 -17.57 -35.55 -62.28
CA ALA A 42 -17.39 -34.09 -62.20
C ALA A 42 -17.56 -33.57 -60.77
N ALA A 43 -18.57 -34.04 -60.03
CA ALA A 43 -18.79 -33.70 -58.63
C ALA A 43 -17.62 -34.17 -57.74
N ALA A 44 -17.13 -35.39 -57.96
CA ALA A 44 -15.97 -35.91 -57.23
C ALA A 44 -14.70 -35.08 -57.49
N VAL A 45 -14.46 -34.64 -58.73
CA VAL A 45 -13.33 -33.77 -59.08
C VAL A 45 -13.49 -32.38 -58.46
N ALA A 46 -14.70 -31.80 -58.48
CA ALA A 46 -14.96 -30.51 -57.86
C ALA A 46 -14.69 -30.54 -56.35
N LEU A 47 -15.19 -31.56 -55.65
CA LEU A 47 -14.93 -31.76 -54.22
C LEU A 47 -13.43 -31.95 -53.94
N ARG A 48 -12.74 -32.74 -54.76
CA ARG A 48 -11.29 -32.94 -54.61
C ARG A 48 -10.51 -31.65 -54.79
N ARG A 49 -10.93 -30.78 -55.72
CA ARG A 49 -10.32 -29.47 -55.94
C ARG A 49 -10.57 -28.54 -54.74
N TRP A 50 -11.76 -28.60 -54.13
CA TRP A 50 -12.09 -27.82 -52.94
C TRP A 50 -11.29 -28.29 -51.72
N ASP A 51 -11.15 -29.60 -51.51
CA ASP A 51 -10.32 -30.17 -50.43
C ASP A 51 -8.86 -29.71 -50.54
N LEU A 52 -8.29 -29.75 -51.75
CA LEU A 52 -6.91 -29.30 -51.99
C LEU A 52 -6.78 -27.77 -51.87
N ALA A 53 -7.81 -27.00 -52.21
CA ALA A 53 -7.80 -25.54 -52.01
C ALA A 53 -7.87 -25.17 -50.52
N ALA A 54 -8.74 -25.83 -49.75
CA ALA A 54 -8.87 -25.65 -48.31
C ALA A 54 -7.56 -26.03 -47.58
N GLY A 55 -6.95 -27.16 -47.94
CA GLY A 55 -5.66 -27.57 -47.36
C GLY A 55 -4.55 -26.56 -47.62
N ARG A 56 -4.49 -26.01 -48.84
CA ARG A 56 -3.52 -24.95 -49.20
C ARG A 56 -3.79 -23.66 -48.43
N GLN A 57 -5.05 -23.29 -48.22
CA GLN A 57 -5.40 -22.10 -47.46
C GLN A 57 -4.99 -22.21 -45.99
N VAL A 58 -5.30 -23.35 -45.35
CA VAL A 58 -4.89 -23.58 -43.95
C VAL A 58 -3.37 -23.64 -43.82
N ALA A 59 -2.66 -24.23 -44.78
CA ALA A 59 -1.19 -24.24 -44.78
C ALA A 59 -0.62 -22.81 -44.88
N ARG A 60 -1.19 -21.95 -45.72
CA ARG A 60 -0.81 -20.53 -45.85
C ARG A 60 -1.08 -19.76 -44.55
N GLU A 61 -2.24 -19.96 -43.94
CA GLU A 61 -2.59 -19.31 -42.67
C GLU A 61 -1.69 -19.78 -41.52
N ARG A 62 -1.37 -21.07 -41.45
CA ARG A 62 -0.42 -21.60 -40.45
C ARG A 62 0.98 -21.05 -40.64
N ALA A 63 1.46 -20.97 -41.88
CA ALA A 63 2.74 -20.34 -42.19
C ALA A 63 2.75 -18.85 -41.81
N GLY A 64 1.65 -18.14 -42.07
CA GLY A 64 1.46 -16.75 -41.64
C GLY A 64 1.44 -16.61 -40.11
N ARG A 65 0.71 -17.47 -39.39
CA ARG A 65 0.66 -17.47 -37.92
C ARG A 65 2.02 -17.75 -37.28
N ALA A 66 2.81 -18.65 -37.85
CA ALA A 66 4.17 -18.91 -37.36
C ALA A 66 5.06 -17.67 -37.45
N GLY A 67 4.99 -16.93 -38.57
CA GLY A 67 5.73 -15.67 -38.70
C GLY A 67 5.23 -14.56 -37.76
N LEU A 68 3.93 -14.54 -37.44
CA LEU A 68 3.37 -13.60 -36.48
C LEU A 68 3.75 -13.93 -35.04
N ALA A 69 3.80 -15.22 -34.67
CA ALA A 69 4.22 -15.64 -33.33
C ALA A 69 5.61 -15.11 -32.99
N TRP A 70 6.56 -15.24 -33.92
CA TRP A 70 7.91 -14.72 -33.73
C TRP A 70 7.95 -13.20 -33.54
N LYS A 71 7.15 -12.45 -34.31
CA LYS A 71 7.04 -10.98 -34.13
C LYS A 71 6.40 -10.61 -32.80
N VAL A 72 5.44 -11.39 -32.31
CA VAL A 72 4.81 -11.15 -31.02
C VAL A 72 5.81 -11.43 -29.89
N GLU A 73 6.61 -12.49 -30.00
CA GLU A 73 7.69 -12.78 -29.04
C GLU A 73 8.73 -11.65 -29.00
N GLU A 74 9.11 -11.10 -30.16
CA GLU A 74 10.03 -9.95 -30.23
C GLU A 74 9.41 -8.69 -29.59
N ARG A 75 8.16 -8.36 -29.90
CA ARG A 75 7.46 -7.23 -29.27
C ARG A 75 7.27 -7.42 -27.77
N GLN A 76 7.07 -8.66 -27.32
CA GLN A 76 6.94 -8.98 -25.91
C GLN A 76 8.27 -8.74 -25.19
N ALA A 77 9.40 -9.17 -25.78
CA ALA A 77 10.73 -8.88 -25.25
C ALA A 77 11.01 -7.37 -25.18
N GLU A 78 10.68 -6.62 -26.23
CA GLU A 78 10.82 -5.15 -26.22
C GLU A 78 9.97 -4.47 -25.12
N LEU A 79 8.76 -4.98 -24.86
CA LEU A 79 7.90 -4.47 -23.79
C LEU A 79 8.47 -4.78 -22.41
N GLU A 80 9.02 -5.98 -22.21
CA GLU A 80 9.67 -6.38 -20.97
C GLU A 80 10.89 -5.49 -20.69
N GLU A 81 11.75 -5.26 -21.69
CA GLU A 81 12.88 -4.33 -21.57
C GLU A 81 12.44 -2.89 -21.24
N ALA A 82 11.38 -2.40 -21.90
CA ALA A 82 10.84 -1.06 -21.62
C ALA A 82 10.28 -0.95 -20.20
N GLN A 83 9.58 -1.99 -19.72
CA GLN A 83 9.04 -2.03 -18.36
C GLN A 83 10.14 -2.05 -17.31
N GLU A 84 11.22 -2.81 -17.53
CA GLU A 84 12.39 -2.81 -16.66
C GLU A 84 13.02 -1.41 -16.56
N LEU A 85 13.20 -0.73 -17.70
CA LEU A 85 13.74 0.62 -17.72
C LEU A 85 12.85 1.61 -16.95
N ILE A 86 11.52 1.55 -17.15
CA ILE A 86 10.56 2.38 -16.42
C ILE A 86 10.70 2.12 -14.91
N ALA A 87 10.71 0.85 -14.48
CA ALA A 87 10.84 0.48 -13.07
C ALA A 87 12.15 1.01 -12.46
N THR A 88 13.27 0.95 -13.20
CA THR A 88 14.55 1.51 -12.70
C THR A 88 14.51 3.03 -12.54
N LEU A 89 13.83 3.74 -13.44
CA LEU A 89 13.69 5.20 -13.36
C LEU A 89 12.74 5.61 -12.25
N GLU A 90 11.63 4.88 -12.05
CA GLU A 90 10.71 5.09 -10.94
C GLU A 90 11.40 4.88 -9.59
N ALA A 91 12.22 3.83 -9.45
CA ALA A 91 13.04 3.61 -8.26
C ALA A 91 13.99 4.80 -8.01
N LYS A 92 14.71 5.27 -9.03
CA LYS A 92 15.58 6.45 -8.90
C LYS A 92 14.82 7.71 -8.49
N VAL A 93 13.64 7.95 -9.05
CA VAL A 93 12.82 9.12 -8.72
C VAL A 93 12.30 9.04 -7.28
N THR A 94 11.85 7.87 -6.84
CA THR A 94 11.39 7.66 -5.47
C THR A 94 12.52 7.83 -4.46
N ASP A 95 13.72 7.28 -4.76
CA ASP A 95 14.93 7.48 -3.96
C ASP A 95 15.31 8.96 -3.85
N LYS A 96 15.31 9.69 -4.97
CA LYS A 96 15.63 11.14 -4.95
C LYS A 96 14.59 11.96 -4.22
N ARG A 97 13.31 11.59 -4.27
CA ARG A 97 12.26 12.24 -3.46
C ARG A 97 12.47 11.99 -1.97
N ALA A 98 12.86 10.77 -1.59
CA ALA A 98 13.19 10.45 -0.20
C ALA A 98 14.44 11.22 0.29
N GLU A 99 15.48 11.29 -0.54
CA GLU A 99 16.72 12.01 -0.25
C GLU A 99 16.46 13.52 -0.07
N LEU A 100 15.65 14.14 -0.93
CA LEU A 100 15.23 15.55 -0.77
C LEU A 100 14.42 15.77 0.51
N GLY A 101 13.55 14.83 0.87
CA GLY A 101 12.83 14.85 2.15
C GLY A 101 13.79 14.84 3.34
N ARG A 102 14.79 13.96 3.31
CA ARG A 102 15.85 13.86 4.33
C ARG A 102 16.67 15.15 4.43
N LEU A 103 17.10 15.71 3.30
CA LEU A 103 17.90 16.94 3.30
C LEU A 103 17.11 18.14 3.85
N ARG A 104 15.82 18.21 3.54
CA ARG A 104 14.93 19.26 4.09
C ARG A 104 14.77 19.12 5.61
N SER A 105 14.64 17.90 6.12
CA SER A 105 14.51 17.67 7.57
C SER A 105 15.84 17.94 8.31
N GLU A 106 16.97 17.55 7.72
CA GLU A 106 18.32 17.89 8.21
C GLU A 106 18.52 19.41 8.24
N HIS A 107 18.14 20.12 7.18
CA HIS A 107 18.23 21.58 7.12
C HIS A 107 17.36 22.26 8.19
N ALA A 108 16.12 21.80 8.37
CA ALA A 108 15.24 22.31 9.42
C ALA A 108 15.78 22.00 10.83
N ALA A 109 16.47 20.87 11.02
CA ALA A 109 17.13 20.55 12.28
C ALA A 109 18.34 21.47 12.52
N LEU A 110 19.14 21.76 11.48
CA LEU A 110 20.27 22.67 11.56
C LEU A 110 19.83 24.10 11.92
N LEU A 111 18.78 24.61 11.27
CA LEU A 111 18.23 25.94 11.58
C LEU A 111 17.72 26.03 13.01
N ARG A 112 17.04 24.99 13.51
CA ARG A 112 16.60 24.96 14.92
C ARG A 112 17.79 24.99 15.88
N ARG A 113 18.82 24.17 15.63
CA ARG A 113 20.04 24.16 16.46
C ARG A 113 20.77 25.50 16.43
N TYR A 114 20.88 26.13 15.26
CA TYR A 114 21.50 27.44 15.12
C TYR A 114 20.70 28.53 15.84
N ALA A 115 19.38 28.55 15.66
CA ALA A 115 18.50 29.50 16.34
C ALA A 115 18.56 29.34 17.87
N THR A 116 18.60 28.10 18.37
CA THR A 116 18.83 27.84 19.81
C THR A 116 20.20 28.34 20.24
N ALA A 117 21.27 28.05 19.49
CA ALA A 117 22.62 28.51 19.81
C ALA A 117 22.71 30.05 19.87
N GLU A 118 22.09 30.75 18.92
CA GLU A 118 22.07 32.21 18.90
C GLU A 118 21.21 32.80 20.03
N SER A 119 20.08 32.16 20.36
CA SER A 119 19.24 32.55 21.51
C SER A 119 19.99 32.39 22.83
N GLU A 120 20.72 31.27 23.02
CA GLU A 120 21.54 31.04 24.21
C GLU A 120 22.70 32.02 24.29
N ARG A 121 23.31 32.38 23.16
CA ARG A 121 24.34 33.43 23.10
C ARG A 121 23.78 34.79 23.53
N ALA A 122 22.60 35.16 23.05
CA ALA A 122 21.93 36.40 23.45
C ALA A 122 21.61 36.40 24.96
N LYS A 123 21.03 35.33 25.49
CA LYS A 123 20.76 35.17 26.93
C LYS A 123 22.03 35.29 27.76
N ALA A 124 23.14 34.70 27.32
CA ALA A 124 24.42 34.80 28.02
C ALA A 124 24.94 36.25 28.07
N LEU A 125 24.74 37.03 27.00
CA LEU A 125 25.11 38.46 26.97
C LEU A 125 24.18 39.30 27.86
N GLU A 126 22.88 39.05 27.83
CA GLU A 126 21.90 39.72 28.70
C GLU A 126 22.15 39.40 30.18
N GLY A 127 22.46 38.14 30.51
CA GLY A 127 22.82 37.74 31.86
C GLY A 127 24.08 38.47 32.36
N ARG A 128 25.12 38.59 31.51
CA ARG A 128 26.31 39.40 31.85
C ARG A 128 25.97 40.88 32.05
N ARG A 129 25.06 41.43 31.23
CA ARG A 129 24.60 42.82 31.37
C ARG A 129 23.84 43.04 32.68
N GLN A 130 22.94 42.13 33.05
CA GLN A 130 22.20 42.19 34.31
C GLN A 130 23.14 42.14 35.51
N LEU A 131 24.09 41.19 35.52
CA LEU A 131 25.09 41.10 36.57
C LEU A 131 25.95 42.36 36.69
N ALA A 132 26.30 43.00 35.57
CA ALA A 132 27.04 44.27 35.58
C ALA A 132 26.19 45.42 36.16
N LEU A 133 24.89 45.46 35.87
CA LEU A 133 23.97 46.46 36.45
C LEU A 133 23.77 46.25 37.95
N GLU A 134 23.58 45.01 38.39
CA GLU A 134 23.45 44.65 39.81
C GLU A 134 24.74 44.95 40.60
N ALA A 135 25.90 44.67 40.02
CA ALA A 135 27.19 45.00 40.64
C ALA A 135 27.47 46.52 40.69
N ALA A 136 26.90 47.29 39.76
CA ALA A 136 27.00 48.75 39.73
C ALA A 136 25.95 49.44 40.64
N GLU A 137 24.91 48.72 41.08
CA GLU A 137 23.94 49.26 42.01
C GLU A 137 24.60 49.45 43.40
N PRO A 138 24.51 50.64 44.02
CA PRO A 138 25.10 50.86 45.32
C PRO A 138 24.49 49.91 46.34
N ALA A 139 25.33 49.14 47.04
CA ALA A 139 24.91 48.12 47.99
C ALA A 139 23.83 48.68 48.94
N LYS A 140 22.62 48.11 48.85
CA LYS A 140 21.50 48.49 49.71
C LYS A 140 21.96 48.33 51.15
N ALA A 141 22.05 49.45 51.88
CA ALA A 141 22.45 49.46 53.27
C ALA A 141 21.53 48.48 54.03
N LEU A 142 22.09 47.36 54.49
CA LEU A 142 21.42 46.48 55.42
C LEU A 142 20.99 47.37 56.60
N PRO A 143 19.71 47.37 57.01
CA PRO A 143 19.30 48.13 58.18
C PRO A 143 20.07 47.58 59.38
N ALA A 144 21.19 48.22 59.71
CA ALA A 144 22.18 47.74 60.66
C ALA A 144 21.68 47.67 62.11
N ARG A 145 20.39 47.89 62.36
CA ARG A 145 19.92 48.15 63.72
C ARG A 145 18.46 47.85 64.03
N ALA A 146 17.58 47.72 63.04
CA ALA A 146 16.14 47.70 63.34
C ALA A 146 15.53 46.29 63.51
N ALA A 147 16.23 45.22 63.09
CA ALA A 147 15.66 43.87 63.09
C ALA A 147 16.57 42.78 63.71
N ASP A 148 17.82 43.10 64.06
CA ASP A 148 18.71 42.11 64.69
C ASP A 148 18.48 42.10 66.20
N HIS A 149 17.55 41.26 66.65
CA HIS A 149 17.27 41.04 68.07
C HIS A 149 18.34 40.16 68.72
N ARG A 150 19.59 40.16 68.24
CA ARG A 150 20.71 39.47 68.87
C ARG A 150 21.40 40.40 69.88
N THR A 151 22.01 39.81 70.90
CA THR A 151 22.86 40.54 71.82
C THR A 151 24.09 41.10 71.09
N ALA A 152 24.78 42.08 71.69
CA ALA A 152 26.01 42.66 71.11
C ALA A 152 27.12 41.62 70.81
N GLY A 153 27.08 40.45 71.46
CA GLY A 153 27.96 39.31 71.18
C GLY A 153 27.41 38.31 70.14
N GLY A 154 26.34 38.65 69.43
CA GLY A 154 25.71 37.78 68.42
C GLY A 154 24.84 36.66 68.96
N ALA A 155 24.69 36.53 70.30
CA ALA A 155 23.85 35.49 70.88
C ALA A 155 22.35 35.81 70.66
N PRO A 156 21.51 34.84 70.28
CA PRO A 156 20.07 35.01 70.14
C PRO A 156 19.42 35.49 71.46
N THR A 157 18.54 36.50 71.41
CA THR A 157 17.77 36.93 72.59
C THR A 157 16.43 36.17 72.68
N PRO A 158 15.74 36.15 73.82
CA PRO A 158 14.40 35.55 73.93
C PRO A 158 13.38 36.04 72.88
N LEU A 159 13.50 37.30 72.44
CA LEU A 159 12.65 37.85 71.38
C LEU A 159 12.92 37.19 70.01
N THR A 160 14.17 36.82 69.71
CA THR A 160 14.49 36.08 68.48
C THR A 160 13.82 34.72 68.44
N TYR A 161 13.84 33.98 69.55
CA TYR A 161 13.18 32.68 69.64
C TYR A 161 11.66 32.80 69.49
N ARG A 162 11.06 33.82 70.08
CA ARG A 162 9.62 34.09 69.93
C ARG A 162 9.24 34.40 68.48
N GLN A 163 9.99 35.28 67.83
CA GLN A 163 9.74 35.63 66.42
C GLN A 163 9.95 34.42 65.51
N ALA A 164 10.97 33.60 65.76
CA ALA A 164 11.19 32.35 65.02
C ALA A 164 10.02 31.38 65.19
N TYR A 165 9.49 31.26 66.42
CA TYR A 165 8.31 30.44 66.70
C TYR A 165 7.06 30.97 65.97
N GLU A 166 6.83 32.28 66.01
CA GLU A 166 5.73 32.91 65.29
C GLU A 166 5.87 32.66 63.77
N ALA A 167 7.06 32.81 63.20
CA ALA A 167 7.32 32.53 61.78
C ALA A 167 7.03 31.06 61.41
N LEU A 168 7.48 30.10 62.23
CA LEU A 168 7.17 28.68 62.04
C LEU A 168 5.65 28.40 62.11
N SER A 169 4.94 29.08 63.02
CA SER A 169 3.48 28.98 63.14
C SER A 169 2.74 29.58 61.94
N HIS A 170 3.29 30.63 61.32
CA HIS A 170 2.75 31.19 60.09
C HIS A 170 3.01 30.26 58.91
N LEU A 171 4.21 29.69 58.82
CA LEU A 171 4.57 28.73 57.76
C LEU A 171 3.68 27.48 57.79
N SER A 172 3.45 26.90 58.98
CA SER A 172 2.60 25.71 59.12
C SER A 172 1.16 26.00 58.66
N ARG A 173 0.62 27.17 59.02
CA ARG A 173 -0.70 27.63 58.57
C ARG A 173 -0.74 27.85 57.06
N HIS A 174 0.30 28.44 56.46
CA HIS A 174 0.39 28.62 55.01
C HIS A 174 0.44 27.28 54.26
N VAL A 175 1.23 26.33 54.74
CA VAL A 175 1.31 24.98 54.16
C VAL A 175 -0.04 24.26 54.24
N ALA A 176 -0.77 24.39 55.35
CA ALA A 176 -2.10 23.82 55.49
C ALA A 176 -3.10 24.40 54.47
N ARG A 177 -3.09 25.73 54.27
CA ARG A 177 -3.90 26.39 53.25
C ARG A 177 -3.55 25.93 51.84
N GLN A 178 -2.26 25.88 51.50
CA GLN A 178 -1.81 25.44 50.18
C GLN A 178 -2.19 23.99 49.88
N ARG A 179 -2.18 23.11 50.90
CA ARG A 179 -2.66 21.73 50.77
C ARG A 179 -4.16 21.68 50.52
N ALA A 180 -4.95 22.44 51.28
CA ALA A 180 -6.40 22.52 51.10
C ALA A 180 -6.77 23.07 49.70
N GLU A 181 -6.07 24.09 49.21
CA GLU A 181 -6.25 24.61 47.85
C GLU A 181 -5.89 23.57 46.78
N ARG A 182 -4.77 22.85 46.94
CA ARG A 182 -4.39 21.76 46.04
C ARG A 182 -5.38 20.60 46.05
N GLU A 183 -5.97 20.30 47.19
CA GLU A 183 -6.99 19.25 47.34
C GLU A 183 -8.33 19.69 46.75
N ALA A 184 -8.71 20.96 46.90
CA ALA A 184 -9.88 21.55 46.26
C ALA A 184 -9.73 21.66 44.72
N LEU A 185 -8.53 21.90 44.21
CA LEU A 185 -8.21 21.84 42.78
C LEU A 185 -7.97 20.42 42.25
N ARG A 186 -7.94 19.42 43.13
CA ARG A 186 -7.81 18.02 42.69
C ARG A 186 -9.10 17.67 41.95
N PRO A 187 -9.03 17.26 40.67
CA PRO A 187 -10.22 16.83 39.96
C PRO A 187 -10.84 15.69 40.76
N ALA A 188 -12.16 15.75 40.97
CA ALA A 188 -12.90 14.69 41.64
C ALA A 188 -12.55 13.35 40.97
N PRO A 189 -12.39 12.24 41.72
CA PRO A 189 -12.27 10.94 41.08
C PRO A 189 -13.47 10.81 40.13
N GLU A 190 -13.20 10.55 38.85
CA GLU A 190 -14.27 10.26 37.90
C GLU A 190 -15.20 9.24 38.56
N PRO A 191 -16.53 9.47 38.58
CA PRO A 191 -17.44 8.47 39.09
C PRO A 191 -17.10 7.18 38.36
N GLN A 192 -16.66 6.16 39.12
CA GLN A 192 -16.37 4.85 38.55
C GLN A 192 -17.57 4.51 37.70
N ALA A 193 -17.39 4.51 36.38
CA ALA A 193 -18.41 4.06 35.45
C ALA A 193 -18.81 2.69 35.98
N LEU A 194 -20.06 2.58 36.43
CA LEU A 194 -20.66 1.34 36.91
C LEU A 194 -20.18 0.25 35.97
N GLN A 195 -19.29 -0.63 36.47
CA GLN A 195 -18.90 -1.81 35.71
C GLN A 195 -20.23 -2.50 35.36
N PRO A 196 -20.56 -2.68 34.08
CA PRO A 196 -21.74 -3.44 33.73
C PRO A 196 -21.60 -4.81 34.42
N PRO A 197 -22.67 -5.35 35.02
CA PRO A 197 -22.60 -6.59 35.77
C PRO A 197 -21.96 -7.67 34.91
N PRO A 198 -21.16 -8.58 35.49
CA PRO A 198 -20.46 -9.60 34.73
C PRO A 198 -21.46 -10.34 33.88
N GLN A 199 -21.28 -10.29 32.55
CA GLN A 199 -22.04 -11.13 31.64
C GLN A 199 -21.75 -12.57 32.06
N ARG A 200 -22.74 -13.22 32.66
CA ARG A 200 -22.75 -14.66 32.88
C ARG A 200 -22.58 -15.28 31.50
N THR A 201 -21.35 -15.66 31.15
CA THR A 201 -21.09 -16.68 30.13
C THR A 201 -21.53 -18.02 30.68
N GLY A 202 -22.84 -18.13 30.94
CA GLY A 202 -23.51 -19.40 31.14
C GLY A 202 -23.67 -20.05 29.78
N GLY A 203 -22.62 -20.71 29.31
CA GLY A 203 -22.71 -21.66 28.20
C GLY A 203 -23.68 -22.77 28.60
N PHE A 204 -24.92 -22.64 28.14
CA PHE A 204 -25.92 -23.69 28.22
C PHE A 204 -26.03 -24.31 26.83
N ASP A 205 -25.19 -25.31 26.57
CA ASP A 205 -25.27 -26.11 25.36
C ASP A 205 -26.47 -27.07 25.46
N PHE A 206 -27.60 -26.65 24.90
CA PHE A 206 -28.82 -27.45 24.83
C PHE A 206 -28.74 -28.61 23.82
N PHE A 207 -27.74 -28.60 22.93
CA PHE A 207 -27.49 -29.68 21.97
C PHE A 207 -26.14 -30.32 22.24
N GLY A 208 -26.16 -31.38 23.06
CA GLY A 208 -24.98 -32.18 23.36
C GLY A 208 -24.28 -32.67 22.10
N ARG A 209 -23.05 -32.18 21.88
CA ARG A 209 -21.99 -32.85 21.14
C ARG A 209 -20.66 -32.34 21.67
N THR A 210 -19.97 -33.19 22.42
CA THR A 210 -18.55 -33.03 22.68
C THR A 210 -17.78 -33.07 21.36
N ARG A 211 -17.14 -31.96 20.99
CA ARG A 211 -15.77 -31.91 20.47
C ARG A 211 -15.16 -30.55 20.79
#